data_AF-A0A453IWJ8-F1
#
_entry.id   AF-A0A453IWJ8-F1
#
_cell.length_a   1.000
_cell.length_b   1.000
_cell.length_c   1.000
_cell.angle_alpha   90.00
_cell.angle_beta   90.00
_cell.angle_gamma   90.00
#
_symmetry.space_group_name_H-M   'P 1'
#
loop_
_entity.id
_entity.type
_entity.pdbx_description
1 polymer ?
#
loop_
_entity_poly.entity_id
_entity_poly.type
_entity_poly.pdbx_seq_one_letter_code
_entity_poly.pdbx_strand_id
1 'polypeptide(L)' 'MYKEYRRQGDVQRWLPVTARSPCTQIIKTATVHFSICKRDSTKQFHKSDTRFPLVYQKAGQPTRKLKTTFKASRPN' A
#
# COMPACT_ATOMS: atom_id res chain seq x y z
N MET A 1 -17.97 -8.53 -7.00
CA MET A 1 -16.50 -8.52 -7.13
C MET A 1 -15.88 -8.86 -5.79
N TYR A 2 -14.96 -9.82 -5.73
CA TYR A 2 -14.26 -10.21 -4.49
C TYR A 2 -12.83 -9.66 -4.47
N LYS A 3 -12.39 -9.09 -3.34
CA LYS A 3 -11.07 -8.48 -3.15
C LYS A 3 -10.57 -8.78 -1.74
N GLU A 4 -9.30 -9.14 -1.65
CA GLU A 4 -8.59 -9.42 -0.40
C GLU A 4 -7.50 -8.36 -0.20
N TYR A 5 -7.29 -7.94 1.03
CA TYR A 5 -6.26 -6.97 1.39
C TYR A 5 -5.58 -7.35 2.71
N ARG A 6 -4.37 -6.83 2.94
CA ARG A 6 -3.52 -7.21 4.08
C ARG A 6 -3.79 -6.41 5.35
N ARG A 7 -4.37 -5.20 5.28
CA ARG A 7 -4.51 -4.31 6.46
C ARG A 7 -5.98 -4.15 6.89
N GLN A 8 -6.15 -3.93 8.19
CA GLN A 8 -7.43 -3.46 8.74
C GLN A 8 -7.72 -2.06 8.19
N GLY A 9 -8.95 -1.82 7.74
CA GLY A 9 -9.39 -0.53 7.20
C GLY A 9 -9.25 -0.34 5.68
N ASP A 10 -8.90 -1.38 4.91
CA ASP A 10 -8.70 -1.28 3.46
C ASP A 10 -10.00 -1.05 2.63
N VAL A 11 -11.12 -0.70 3.27
CA VAL A 11 -12.37 -0.27 2.59
C VAL A 11 -12.11 0.90 1.64
N GLN A 12 -11.24 1.83 2.04
CA GLN A 12 -10.87 2.97 1.21
C GLN A 12 -10.00 2.59 0.00
N ARG A 13 -9.27 1.48 0.10
CA ARG A 13 -8.48 0.88 -0.99
C ARG A 13 -9.33 -0.05 -1.86
N TRP A 14 -10.52 -0.43 -1.41
CA TRP A 14 -11.47 -1.23 -2.19
C TRP A 14 -12.05 -0.43 -3.35
N LEU A 15 -12.33 0.86 -3.11
CA LEU A 15 -12.75 1.81 -4.13
C LEU A 15 -11.72 1.84 -5.27
N PRO A 16 -12.07 1.38 -6.49
CA PRO A 16 -11.20 1.60 -7.64
C PRO A 16 -11.11 3.11 -7.89
N VAL A 17 -9.96 3.57 -8.39
CA VAL A 17 -9.61 4.99 -8.58
C VAL A 17 -10.67 5.76 -9.40
N THR A 18 -11.49 5.04 -10.18
CA THR A 18 -12.53 5.60 -11.05
C THR A 18 -13.95 5.52 -10.49
N ALA A 19 -14.24 4.74 -9.44
CA ALA A 19 -15.59 4.61 -8.92
C ALA A 19 -15.82 5.49 -7.69
N ARG A 20 -16.99 6.12 -7.64
CA ARG A 20 -17.42 6.95 -6.51
C ARG A 20 -18.00 6.06 -5.41
N SER A 21 -17.69 6.39 -4.15
CA SER A 21 -18.20 5.72 -2.94
C SER A 21 -19.68 5.31 -2.99
N PRO A 22 -20.65 6.19 -3.36
CA PRO A 22 -22.07 5.82 -3.38
C PRO A 22 -22.44 4.75 -4.43
N CYS A 23 -21.61 4.56 -5.46
CA CYS A 23 -21.87 3.59 -6.53
C CYS A 23 -21.44 2.16 -6.16
N THR A 24 -20.69 1.99 -5.07
CA THR A 24 -20.07 0.71 -4.73
C THR A 24 -20.52 0.24 -3.36
N GLN A 25 -21.27 -0.85 -3.31
CA GLN A 25 -21.77 -1.43 -2.07
C GLN A 25 -20.91 -2.61 -1.64
N ILE A 26 -20.62 -2.68 -0.34
CA ILE A 26 -19.88 -3.78 0.27
C ILE A 26 -20.89 -4.75 0.87
N ILE A 27 -20.88 -5.99 0.38
CA ILE A 27 -21.81 -7.03 0.82
C ILE A 27 -21.36 -7.61 2.17
N LYS A 28 -20.06 -7.90 2.31
CA LYS A 28 -19.48 -8.47 3.54
C LYS A 28 -18.00 -8.15 3.64
N THR A 29 -17.56 -7.83 4.86
CA THR A 29 -16.14 -7.78 5.24
C THR A 29 -15.84 -8.93 6.20
N ALA A 30 -14.65 -9.51 6.08
CA ALA A 30 -14.20 -10.57 6.99
C ALA A 30 -12.68 -10.55 7.05
N THR A 31 -12.15 -10.88 8.24
CA THR A 31 -10.73 -11.19 8.41
C THR A 31 -10.51 -12.64 8.01
N VAL A 32 -9.47 -12.90 7.22
CA VAL A 32 -9.15 -14.23 6.70
C VAL A 32 -7.72 -14.58 7.10
N HIS A 33 -7.51 -15.84 7.48
CA HIS A 33 -6.20 -16.36 7.83
C HIS A 33 -5.32 -16.52 6.58
N PHE A 34 -4.00 -16.37 6.73
CA PHE A 34 -3.05 -16.38 5.62
C PHE A 34 -3.10 -17.66 4.76
N SER A 35 -3.44 -18.80 5.36
CA SER A 35 -3.53 -20.09 4.65
C SER A 35 -4.71 -20.17 3.67
N ILE A 36 -5.74 -19.34 3.86
CA ILE A 36 -7.01 -19.40 3.13
C ILE A 36 -7.07 -18.33 2.02
N CYS A 37 -6.18 -17.32 2.04
CA CYS A 37 -6.13 -16.28 1.02
C CYS A 37 -5.96 -16.89 -0.38
N LYS A 38 -6.79 -16.45 -1.33
CA LYS A 38 -6.77 -17.00 -2.69
C LYS A 38 -5.96 -16.15 -3.68
N ARG A 39 -5.80 -14.85 -3.42
CA ARG A 39 -5.22 -13.89 -4.37
C ARG A 39 -3.68 -13.97 -4.42
N ASP A 40 -3.09 -14.00 -5.61
CA ASP A 40 -1.62 -14.08 -5.74
C ASP A 40 -0.89 -12.83 -5.21
N SER A 41 -1.50 -11.65 -5.38
CA SER A 41 -0.95 -10.38 -4.89
C SER A 41 -0.88 -10.29 -3.36
N THR A 42 -1.69 -11.04 -2.62
CA THR A 42 -1.61 -11.14 -1.15
C THR A 42 -0.69 -12.28 -0.75
N LYS A 43 -0.77 -13.43 -1.44
CA LYS A 43 0.10 -14.61 -1.21
C LYS A 43 1.60 -14.32 -1.32
N GLN A 44 2.01 -13.45 -2.25
CA GLN A 44 3.44 -13.08 -2.41
C GLN A 44 4.08 -12.51 -1.13
N PHE A 45 3.27 -12.00 -0.21
CA PHE A 45 3.72 -11.39 1.04
C PHE A 45 3.60 -12.32 2.27
N HIS A 46 3.29 -13.61 2.09
CA HIS A 46 3.15 -14.55 3.21
C HIS A 46 4.49 -15.12 3.71
N LYS A 47 5.52 -15.11 2.87
CA LYS A 47 6.85 -15.58 3.25
C LYS A 47 7.53 -14.58 4.19
N SER A 48 8.21 -15.08 5.22
CA SER A 48 9.06 -14.28 6.11
C SER A 48 10.27 -13.68 5.38
N ASP A 49 10.72 -14.35 4.32
CA ASP A 49 12.00 -14.07 3.67
C ASP A 49 11.90 -13.05 2.53
N THR A 50 10.71 -12.48 2.33
CA THR A 50 10.45 -11.51 1.27
C THR A 50 11.18 -10.20 1.59
N ARG A 51 12.28 -9.94 0.86
CA ARG A 51 13.07 -8.71 0.93
C ARG A 51 12.83 -7.86 -0.31
N PHE A 52 12.66 -6.56 -0.10
CA PHE A 52 12.54 -5.59 -1.20
C PHE A 52 13.75 -4.66 -1.19
N PRO A 53 14.51 -4.56 -2.30
CA PRO A 53 15.53 -3.54 -2.42
C PRO A 53 14.87 -2.17 -2.50
N LEU A 54 15.44 -1.19 -1.78
CA LEU A 54 15.07 0.22 -1.93
C LEU A 54 15.85 0.80 -3.10
N VAL A 55 15.42 0.48 -4.33
CA VAL A 55 16.09 0.89 -5.57
C VAL A 55 16.02 2.40 -5.79
N TYR A 56 14.89 3.01 -5.45
CA TYR A 56 14.71 4.46 -5.52
C TYR A 56 14.47 5.01 -4.12
N GLN A 57 15.46 5.76 -3.62
CA GLN A 57 15.35 6.44 -2.34
C GLN A 57 15.14 7.93 -2.61
N LYS A 58 13.90 8.39 -2.43
CA LYS A 58 13.64 9.82 -2.42
C LYS A 58 14.16 10.40 -1.10
N ALA A 59 15.33 11.03 -1.15
CA ALA A 59 15.89 11.77 -0.02
C ALA A 59 15.00 12.99 0.30
N GLY A 60 13.93 12.75 1.06
CA GLY A 60 13.08 13.80 1.60
C GLY A 60 13.73 14.47 2.81
N GLN A 61 13.40 15.72 3.07
CA GLN A 61 13.76 16.34 4.34
C GLN A 61 12.87 15.79 5.46
N PRO A 62 13.44 15.46 6.64
CA PRO A 62 12.66 14.84 7.73
C PRO A 62 11.61 15.79 8.31
N THR A 63 11.82 17.11 8.20
CA THR A 63 10.85 18.11 8.61
C THR A 63 10.71 19.21 7.55
N ARG A 64 9.54 19.86 7.53
CA ARG A 64 9.25 20.96 6.59
C ARG A 64 10.24 22.13 6.72
N LYS A 65 10.74 22.40 7.93
CA LYS A 65 11.68 23.50 8.23
C LYS A 65 13.04 23.32 7.53
N LEU A 66 13.45 22.09 7.26
CA LEU A 66 14.74 21.76 6.66
C LEU A 66 14.69 21.70 5.13
N LYS A 67 13.51 21.96 4.53
CA LYS A 67 13.33 22.03 3.09
C LYS A 67 14.04 23.28 2.56
N THR A 68 15.05 23.08 1.71
CA THR A 68 15.78 24.17 1.06
C THR A 68 15.48 24.20 -0.42
N THR A 69 15.59 25.37 -1.05
CA THR A 69 15.42 25.57 -2.49
C THR A 69 16.64 25.07 -3.27
N PHE A 70 17.84 25.33 -2.74
CA PHE A 70 19.10 24.87 -3.29
C PHE A 70 19.83 23.94 -2.31
N LYS A 71 20.63 23.02 -2.84
CA LYS A 71 21.53 22.14 -2.09
C LYS A 71 22.92 22.26 -2.71
N ALA A 72 23.95 22.35 -1.87
CA ALA A 72 25.33 22.44 -2.32
C ALA A 72 25.86 21.12 -2.93
N SER A 73 25.19 19.99 -2.66
CA SER A 73 25.53 18.66 -3.16
C SER A 73 24.37 18.04 -3.95
N ARG A 74 24.70 17.13 -4.88
CA ARG A 74 23.72 16.36 -5.65
C ARG A 74 23.17 15.21 -4.78
N PRO A 75 21.84 14.98 -4.78
CA PRO A 75 21.28 13.78 -4.17
C PRO A 75 21.72 12.54 -4.97
N ASN A 76 21.91 11.42 -4.27
CA ASN A 76 22.27 10.10 -4.81
C ASN A 76 21.02 9.39 -5.37
#